data_AF-A0A7M5V9M2-F1
#
_entry.id   AF-A0A7M5V9M2-F1
#
_cell.length_a   1.000
_cell.length_b   1.000
_cell.length_c   1.000
_cell.angle_alpha   90.00
_cell.angle_beta   90.00
_cell.angle_gamma   90.00
#
_symmetry.space_group_name_H-M   'P 1'
#
loop_
_entity.id
_entity.type
_entity.pdbx_description
1 polymer ?
#
loop_
_entity_poly.entity_id
_entity_poly.type
_entity_poly.pdbx_seq_one_letter_code
_entity_poly.pdbx_strand_id
1 'polypeptide(L)'
;MKYLIHIFSIIITMFLLTKISARSVRDLSAQSTPGSCQTLRFNRTIIVNGCQPITISDAMCLGTCFSKVYSKIVNLTAVTTHICSYCLPAERKEHTFILDCPGRKKSKKYKKEKITTRCACSESKRCA
;
A
#
# COMPACT_ATOMS: atom_id res chain seq x y z
N MET A 1 -3.06 24.31 -50.27
CA MET A 1 -3.60 22.98 -49.90
C MET A 1 -2.54 21.98 -49.41
N LYS A 2 -1.36 21.85 -50.02
CA LYS A 2 -0.28 20.93 -49.55
C LYS A 2 0.19 21.15 -48.10
N TYR A 3 0.24 22.39 -47.64
CA TYR A 3 0.71 22.74 -46.28
C TYR A 3 -0.23 22.25 -45.17
N LEU A 4 -1.54 22.31 -45.39
CA LEU A 4 -2.55 21.81 -44.46
C LEU A 4 -2.45 20.29 -44.29
N ILE A 5 -2.23 19.55 -45.38
CA ILE A 5 -2.08 18.09 -45.35
C ILE A 5 -0.84 17.66 -44.54
N HIS A 6 0.27 18.39 -44.68
CA HIS A 6 1.48 18.14 -43.88
C HIS A 6 1.27 18.42 -42.38
N ILE A 7 0.56 19.51 -42.03
CA ILE A 7 0.24 19.82 -40.63
C ILE A 7 -0.64 18.72 -40.02
N PHE A 8 -1.67 18.27 -40.73
CA PHE A 8 -2.52 17.16 -40.28
C PHE A 8 -1.73 15.86 -40.11
N SER A 9 -0.83 15.54 -41.04
CA SER A 9 0.04 14.36 -40.94
C SER A 9 0.93 14.40 -39.69
N ILE A 10 1.55 15.55 -39.40
CA ILE A 10 2.39 15.75 -38.21
C ILE A 10 1.57 15.59 -36.93
N ILE A 11 0.39 16.22 -36.85
CA ILE A 11 -0.49 16.12 -35.67
C ILE A 11 -0.91 14.66 -35.45
N ILE A 12 -1.29 13.93 -36.50
CA ILE A 12 -1.66 12.52 -36.42
C ILE A 12 -0.48 11.67 -35.92
N THR A 13 0.73 11.89 -36.45
CA THR A 13 1.92 11.17 -35.97
C THR A 13 2.24 11.47 -34.50
N MET A 14 2.11 12.71 -34.04
CA MET A 14 2.28 13.08 -32.64
C MET A 14 1.22 12.42 -31.74
N PHE A 15 -0.03 12.37 -32.19
CA PHE A 15 -1.12 11.70 -31.48
C PHE A 15 -0.92 10.18 -31.40
N LEU A 16 -0.41 9.56 -32.45
CA LEU A 16 -0.08 8.13 -32.48
C LEU A 16 1.09 7.81 -31.54
N LEU A 17 2.16 8.60 -31.57
CA LEU A 17 3.33 8.42 -30.71
C LEU A 17 2.99 8.56 -29.22
N THR A 18 2.17 9.54 -28.86
CA THR A 18 1.71 9.72 -27.46
C THR A 18 0.83 8.56 -26.99
N LYS A 19 -0.03 8.02 -27.86
CA LYS A 19 -0.85 6.83 -27.52
C LYS A 19 -0.03 5.56 -27.38
N ILE A 20 1.03 5.36 -28.17
CA ILE A 20 1.93 4.20 -28.08
C ILE A 20 2.66 4.20 -26.72
N SER A 21 3.19 5.36 -26.31
CA SER A 21 3.83 5.54 -25.00
C SER A 21 2.89 5.17 -23.84
N ALA A 22 1.65 5.69 -23.85
CA ALA A 22 0.65 5.44 -22.82
C ALA A 22 0.09 4.00 -22.80
N ARG A 23 0.28 3.23 -23.88
CA ARG A 23 -0.13 1.83 -23.97
C ARG A 23 0.92 0.90 -23.37
N SER A 24 2.20 1.13 -23.66
CA SER A 24 3.29 0.28 -23.13
C SER A 24 3.35 0.24 -21.59
N VAL A 25 3.08 1.37 -20.92
CA VAL A 25 3.06 1.46 -19.45
C VAL A 25 1.87 0.71 -18.84
N ARG A 26 0.73 0.67 -19.53
CA ARG A 26 -0.46 -0.05 -19.08
C ARG A 26 -0.29 -1.56 -19.24
N ASP A 27 0.27 -2.02 -20.35
CA ASP A 27 0.49 -3.45 -20.61
C ASP A 27 1.49 -4.08 -19.63
N LEU A 28 2.55 -3.38 -19.21
CA LEU A 28 3.46 -3.88 -18.16
C LEU A 28 2.79 -4.07 -16.80
N SER A 29 1.81 -3.22 -16.46
CA SER A 29 1.07 -3.33 -15.20
C SER A 29 0.00 -4.42 -15.21
N ALA A 30 -0.47 -4.82 -16.39
CA ALA A 30 -1.48 -5.86 -16.58
C ALA A 30 -0.87 -7.27 -16.72
N GLN A 31 0.41 -7.37 -17.09
CA GLN A 31 1.12 -8.65 -17.26
C GLN A 31 1.83 -9.15 -16.00
N SER A 32 1.95 -8.35 -14.94
CA SER A 32 2.56 -8.80 -13.69
C SER A 32 1.56 -9.61 -12.85
N THR A 33 1.96 -10.81 -12.43
CA THR A 33 1.21 -11.57 -11.43
C THR A 33 1.01 -10.69 -10.19
N PRO A 34 -0.24 -10.54 -9.69
CA PRO A 34 -0.49 -9.71 -8.52
C PRO A 34 0.35 -10.26 -7.36
N GLY A 35 1.07 -9.37 -6.68
CA GLY A 35 1.82 -9.75 -5.48
C GLY A 35 0.89 -10.41 -4.45
N SER A 36 1.40 -11.38 -3.70
CA SER A 36 0.62 -12.05 -2.65
C SER A 36 0.77 -11.27 -1.36
N CYS A 37 -0.32 -10.81 -0.75
CA CYS A 37 -0.30 -10.19 0.59
C CYS A 37 -1.37 -10.83 1.47
N GLN A 38 -0.93 -11.58 2.47
CA GLN A 38 -1.77 -12.40 3.34
C GLN A 38 -1.98 -11.74 4.70
N THR A 39 -3.16 -11.99 5.27
CA THR A 39 -3.52 -11.60 6.63
C THR A 39 -3.43 -12.82 7.53
N LEU A 40 -2.38 -12.92 8.33
CA LEU A 40 -2.16 -14.07 9.21
C LEU A 40 -2.66 -13.72 10.61
N ARG A 41 -3.72 -14.41 11.05
CA ARG A 41 -4.29 -14.19 12.38
C ARG A 41 -3.45 -14.89 13.44
N PHE A 42 -3.26 -14.22 14.57
CA PHE A 42 -2.59 -14.77 15.73
C PHE A 42 -3.19 -14.20 17.01
N ASN A 43 -2.97 -14.89 18.12
CA ASN A 43 -3.38 -14.41 19.43
C ASN A 43 -2.20 -13.71 20.11
N ARG A 44 -2.42 -12.48 20.59
CA ARG A 44 -1.44 -11.74 21.40
C ARG A 44 -2.00 -11.41 22.76
N THR A 45 -1.12 -11.34 23.76
CA THR A 45 -1.51 -11.02 25.13
C THR A 45 -1.25 -9.55 25.42
N ILE A 46 -2.26 -8.85 25.94
CA ILE A 46 -2.13 -7.50 26.47
C ILE A 46 -1.77 -7.62 27.95
N ILE A 47 -0.61 -7.08 28.32
CA ILE A 47 -0.12 -7.08 29.68
C ILE A 47 -0.08 -5.64 30.19
N VAL A 48 -0.70 -5.42 31.34
CA VAL A 48 -0.65 -4.14 32.04
C VAL A 48 -0.30 -4.43 33.49
N ASN A 49 0.76 -3.79 34.00
CA ASN A 49 1.21 -3.99 35.37
C ASN A 49 0.05 -3.86 36.35
N GLY A 50 -0.07 -4.83 37.27
CA GLY A 50 -1.13 -4.90 38.28
C GLY A 50 -2.52 -5.24 37.74
N CYS A 51 -2.62 -5.78 36.53
CA CYS A 51 -3.86 -6.26 35.93
C CYS A 51 -3.69 -7.68 35.39
N GLN A 52 -4.78 -8.45 35.38
CA GLN A 52 -4.85 -9.74 34.74
C GLN A 52 -4.63 -9.59 33.23
N PRO A 53 -3.78 -10.43 32.63
CA PRO A 53 -3.55 -10.41 31.19
C PRO A 53 -4.80 -10.87 30.44
N ILE A 54 -5.00 -10.29 29.26
CA ILE A 54 -6.07 -10.72 28.34
C ILE A 54 -5.46 -11.12 27.00
N THR A 55 -6.04 -12.14 26.38
CA THR A 55 -5.64 -12.62 25.06
C THR A 55 -6.61 -12.10 24.01
N ILE A 56 -6.07 -11.53 22.92
CA ILE A 56 -6.86 -10.93 21.84
C ILE A 56 -6.42 -11.49 20.49
N SER A 57 -7.34 -11.55 19.53
CA SER A 57 -7.03 -11.90 18.15
C SER A 57 -6.56 -10.66 17.40
N ASP A 58 -5.36 -10.74 16.81
CA ASP A 58 -4.77 -9.73 15.93
C ASP A 58 -4.33 -10.39 14.61
N ALA A 59 -3.79 -9.60 13.69
CA ALA A 59 -3.22 -10.11 12.46
C ALA A 59 -1.90 -9.45 12.08
N MET A 60 -1.02 -10.22 11.45
CA MET A 60 0.21 -9.75 10.83
C MET A 60 0.12 -9.85 9.30
N CYS A 61 0.88 -9.01 8.61
CA CYS A 61 0.91 -8.97 7.16
C CYS A 61 2.17 -9.67 6.66
N LEU A 62 1.99 -10.68 5.81
CA LEU A 62 3.09 -11.41 5.18
C LEU A 62 2.84 -11.53 3.68
N GLY A 63 3.84 -11.17 2.89
CA GLY A 63 3.66 -11.21 1.44
C GLY A 63 4.74 -10.49 0.65
N THR A 64 4.62 -10.63 -0.68
CA THR A 64 5.43 -9.95 -1.68
C THR A 64 4.54 -9.01 -2.49
N CYS A 65 5.00 -7.80 -2.76
CA CYS A 65 4.27 -6.79 -3.52
C CYS A 65 5.12 -6.28 -4.67
N PHE A 66 4.47 -5.89 -5.78
CA PHE A 66 5.18 -5.43 -6.97
C PHE A 66 5.54 -3.95 -6.88
N SER A 67 6.82 -3.65 -7.05
CA SER A 67 7.34 -2.28 -7.13
C SER A 67 7.54 -1.89 -8.60
N LYS A 68 7.25 -0.64 -8.95
CA LYS A 68 7.36 -0.10 -10.32
C LYS A 68 8.49 0.91 -10.38
N VAL A 69 9.26 0.88 -11.46
CA VAL A 69 10.23 1.92 -11.80
C VAL A 69 9.91 2.39 -13.20
N TYR A 70 9.81 3.71 -13.38
CA TYR A 70 9.64 4.28 -14.71
C TYR A 70 10.49 5.54 -14.86
N SER A 71 11.06 5.69 -16.05
CA SER A 71 11.85 6.86 -16.41
C SER A 71 11.09 7.68 -17.45
N LYS A 72 11.08 9.00 -17.27
CA LYS A 72 10.54 9.94 -18.25
C LYS A 72 11.56 11.04 -18.53
N ILE A 73 11.63 11.49 -19.78
CA ILE A 73 12.44 12.66 -20.14
C ILE A 73 11.60 13.91 -19.89
N VAL A 74 12.09 14.81 -19.04
CA VAL A 74 11.50 16.13 -18.77
C VAL A 74 12.59 17.16 -19.01
N ASN A 75 12.38 18.08 -19.97
CA ASN A 75 13.35 19.13 -20.31
C ASN A 75 14.78 18.59 -20.53
N LEU A 76 14.93 17.59 -21.42
CA LEU A 76 16.21 16.93 -21.74
C LEU A 76 16.89 16.22 -20.56
N THR A 77 16.21 16.11 -19.42
CA THR A 77 16.70 15.43 -18.21
C THR A 77 15.91 14.14 -17.99
N ALA A 78 16.60 13.02 -17.78
CA ALA A 78 15.96 11.75 -17.42
C ALA A 78 15.55 11.79 -15.94
N VAL A 79 14.24 11.74 -15.66
CA VAL A 79 13.67 11.66 -14.32
C VAL A 79 13.16 10.24 -14.11
N THR A 80 13.76 9.54 -13.15
CA THR A 80 13.33 8.19 -12.74
C THR A 80 12.48 8.28 -11.49
N THR A 81 11.31 7.67 -11.53
CA THR A 81 10.42 7.54 -10.38
C THR A 81 10.40 6.09 -9.92
N HIS A 82 10.58 5.90 -8.62
CA HIS A 82 10.44 4.62 -7.95
C HIS A 82 9.12 4.61 -7.17
N ILE A 83 8.28 3.62 -7.44
CA ILE A 83 7.07 3.31 -6.66
C ILE A 83 7.32 1.97 -6.00
N CYS A 84 7.55 1.97 -4.70
CA CYS A 84 7.74 0.74 -3.94
C CYS A 84 6.41 0.30 -3.33
N SER A 85 6.13 -1.01 -3.37
CA SER A 85 4.92 -1.56 -2.75
C SER A 85 5.28 -2.52 -1.62
N TYR A 86 4.53 -2.45 -0.53
CA TYR A 86 4.75 -3.29 0.66
C TYR A 86 3.46 -3.94 1.12
N CYS A 87 3.55 -5.14 1.68
CA CYS A 87 2.42 -5.81 2.31
C CYS A 87 2.19 -5.21 3.70
N LEU A 88 1.19 -4.34 3.82
CA LEU A 88 0.94 -3.55 5.03
C LEU A 88 -0.51 -3.71 5.52
N PRO A 89 -0.80 -3.34 6.78
CA PRO A 89 -2.17 -3.31 7.28
C PRO A 89 -3.02 -2.31 6.47
N ALA A 90 -3.98 -2.84 5.72
CA ALA A 90 -4.93 -2.06 4.92
C ALA A 90 -6.13 -1.60 5.76
N GLU A 91 -6.45 -2.33 6.82
CA GLU A 91 -7.51 -1.99 7.76
C GLU A 91 -7.04 -2.28 9.19
N ARG A 92 -7.24 -1.29 10.07
CA ARG A 92 -7.05 -1.43 11.50
C ARG A 92 -8.27 -0.89 12.23
N LYS A 93 -8.74 -1.59 13.24
CA LYS A 93 -9.81 -1.15 14.13
C LYS A 93 -9.25 -0.83 15.51
N GLU A 94 -9.67 0.28 16.09
CA GLU A 94 -9.37 0.58 17.48
C GLU A 94 -10.42 -0.11 18.37
N HIS A 95 -9.97 -0.88 19.34
CA HIS A 95 -10.83 -1.50 20.32
C HIS A 95 -10.39 -1.11 21.73
N THR A 96 -11.35 -0.86 22.61
CA THR A 96 -11.09 -0.56 24.01
C THR A 96 -11.39 -1.81 24.84
N PHE A 97 -10.34 -2.40 25.41
CA PHE A 97 -10.45 -3.54 26.29
C PHE A 97 -10.55 -3.10 27.74
N ILE A 98 -11.33 -3.83 28.53
CA ILE A 98 -11.44 -3.65 29.98
C ILE A 98 -10.58 -4.74 30.63
N LEU A 99 -9.60 -4.33 31.43
CA LEU A 99 -8.71 -5.22 32.18
C LEU A 99 -9.05 -5.17 33.66
N ASP A 100 -8.95 -6.33 34.30
CA ASP A 100 -9.22 -6.51 35.71
C ASP A 100 -7.94 -6.40 36.51
N CYS A 101 -7.91 -5.46 37.45
CA CYS A 101 -6.73 -5.07 38.21
C CYS A 101 -6.96 -5.29 39.71
N PRO A 102 -6.90 -6.57 40.18
CA PRO A 102 -7.09 -6.86 41.59
C PRO A 102 -6.04 -6.15 42.44
N GLY A 103 -6.45 -5.65 43.62
CA GLY A 103 -5.56 -4.93 44.53
C GLY A 103 -5.32 -3.45 44.20
N ARG A 104 -5.97 -2.88 43.17
CA ARG A 104 -5.94 -1.44 42.88
C ARG A 104 -7.22 -0.73 43.33
N LYS A 105 -7.09 0.54 43.76
CA LYS A 105 -8.23 1.42 44.11
C LYS A 105 -9.25 1.54 42.97
N LYS A 106 -8.79 1.51 41.71
CA LYS A 106 -9.62 1.32 40.52
C LYS A 106 -9.35 -0.09 39.99
N SER A 107 -10.28 -1.00 40.25
CA SER A 107 -10.17 -2.43 39.90
C SER A 107 -10.34 -2.71 38.40
N LYS A 108 -10.79 -1.74 37.61
CA LYS A 108 -10.91 -1.84 36.15
C LYS A 108 -10.01 -0.81 35.48
N LYS A 109 -9.35 -1.22 34.40
CA LYS A 109 -8.54 -0.33 33.55
C LYS A 109 -8.91 -0.49 32.09
N TYR A 110 -9.07 0.62 31.39
CA TYR A 110 -9.36 0.63 29.96
C TYR A 110 -8.07 0.76 29.17
N LYS A 111 -7.88 -0.09 28.17
CA LYS A 111 -6.72 -0.06 27.27
C LYS A 111 -7.20 -0.05 25.83
N LYS A 112 -6.77 0.97 25.09
CA LYS A 112 -6.98 1.08 23.65
C LYS A 112 -5.88 0.34 22.90
N GLU A 113 -6.29 -0.48 21.95
CA GLU A 113 -5.40 -1.24 21.08
C GLU A 113 -5.87 -1.11 19.63
N LYS A 114 -4.91 -1.05 18.70
CA LYS A 114 -5.19 -1.14 17.26
C LYS A 114 -5.01 -2.58 16.83
N ILE A 115 -6.06 -3.15 16.26
CA ILE A 115 -6.14 -4.53 15.78
C ILE A 115 -6.15 -4.52 14.26
N THR A 116 -5.24 -5.25 13.63
CA THR A 116 -5.22 -5.41 12.17
C THR A 116 -6.27 -6.43 11.77
N THR A 117 -7.16 -6.07 10.85
CA THR A 117 -8.20 -6.97 10.33
C THR A 117 -7.93 -7.44 8.91
N ARG A 118 -7.16 -6.66 8.15
CA ARG A 118 -6.85 -6.94 6.75
C ARG A 118 -5.51 -6.34 6.34
N CYS A 119 -4.77 -7.10 5.55
CA CYS A 119 -3.53 -6.70 4.89
C CYS A 119 -3.75 -6.54 3.38
N ALA A 120 -3.02 -5.63 2.75
CA ALA A 120 -2.97 -5.50 1.30
C ALA A 120 -1.64 -4.88 0.85
N CYS A 121 -1.31 -5.02 -0.43
CA CYS A 121 -0.22 -4.26 -1.02
C CYS A 121 -0.57 -2.77 -1.06
N SER A 122 0.31 -1.94 -0.52
CA SER A 122 0.19 -0.48 -0.54
C SER A 122 1.43 0.13 -1.17
N GLU A 123 1.21 1.06 -2.11
CA GLU A 123 2.28 1.82 -2.76
C GLU A 123 2.82 2.91 -1.81
N SER A 124 4.13 3.15 -1.87
CA SER A 124 4.88 4.21 -1.19
C SER A 124 5.81 4.88 -2.20
N LYS A 125 5.85 6.22 -2.17
CA LYS A 125 6.74 7.03 -3.02
C LYS A 125 8.20 6.98 -2.59
N ARG A 126 8.51 6.36 -1.45
CA ARG A 126 9.88 6.11 -0.99
C ARG A 126 10.08 4.62 -0.79
N CYS A 127 11.09 4.12 -1.47
CA CYS A 127 11.72 2.84 -1.16
C CYS A 127 12.56 3.06 0.10
N ALA A 128 12.35 2.24 1.12
CA ALA A 128 13.11 2.30 2.37
C ALA A 128 14.45 1.57 2.22
#